data_AF-A0A955U9N4-F1
#
_entry.id   AF-A0A955U9N4-F1
#
_cell.length_a   1.000
_cell.length_b   1.000
_cell.length_c   1.000
_cell.angle_alpha   90.00
_cell.angle_beta   90.00
_cell.angle_gamma   90.00
#
_symmetry.space_group_name_H-M   'P 1'
#
loop_
_entity.id
_entity.type
_entity.pdbx_description
1 polymer ?
#
loop_
_entity_poly.entity_id
_entity_poly.type
_entity_poly.pdbx_seq_one_letter_code
_entity_poly.pdbx_strand_id
1 'polypeptide(L)'
;MTSPNIFYELSPEADHDLEDIFDYTESHFGLNQARGYVSTFEAVFQQLCRTPHIGKHRKEIRVGLRSLVKEQHVVFYRILADRIRIVRVLHGSRDVLNFSQWRP
;
A
#
# COMPACT_ATOMS: atom_id res chain seq x y z
N MET A 1 -5.65 26.47 -13.99
CA MET A 1 -5.58 25.03 -14.34
C MET A 1 -5.64 24.26 -13.03
N THR A 2 -6.79 23.68 -12.71
CA THR A 2 -6.92 22.77 -11.56
C THR A 2 -6.18 21.48 -11.90
N SER A 3 -5.12 21.16 -11.16
CA SER A 3 -4.52 19.83 -11.24
C SER A 3 -5.62 18.78 -11.03
N PRO A 4 -5.66 17.67 -11.79
CA PRO A 4 -6.63 16.63 -11.56
C PRO A 4 -6.52 16.15 -10.10
N ASN A 5 -7.65 16.08 -9.41
CA ASN A 5 -7.71 15.57 -8.05
C ASN A 5 -7.59 14.03 -8.12
N ILE A 6 -6.35 13.54 -8.18
CA ILE A 6 -6.06 12.10 -8.13
C ILE A 6 -6.40 11.61 -6.72
N PHE A 7 -7.29 10.63 -6.63
CA PHE A 7 -7.63 9.95 -5.38
C PHE A 7 -6.98 8.56 -5.34
N TYR A 8 -7.04 7.88 -4.19
CA TYR A 8 -6.62 6.48 -4.10
C TYR A 8 -7.83 5.57 -3.89
N GLU A 9 -7.68 4.32 -4.31
CA GLU A 9 -8.66 3.25 -4.16
C GLU A 9 -7.96 1.99 -3.63
N LEU A 10 -8.45 1.45 -2.51
CA LEU A 10 -7.96 0.19 -1.95
C LEU A 10 -8.50 -1.00 -2.75
N SER A 11 -7.76 -2.09 -2.70
CA SER A 11 -8.27 -3.39 -3.16
C SER A 11 -8.95 -4.07 -2.00
N PRO A 12 -9.86 -5.02 -2.27
CA PRO A 12 -10.32 -5.92 -1.22
C PRO A 12 -9.14 -6.53 -0.46
N GLU A 13 -8.07 -6.93 -1.17
CA GLU A 13 -6.88 -7.49 -0.54
C GLU A 13 -6.07 -6.46 0.27
N ALA A 14 -5.91 -5.23 -0.23
CA ALA A 14 -5.21 -4.19 0.54
C ALA A 14 -6.02 -3.70 1.75
N ASP A 15 -7.35 -3.75 1.68
CA ASP A 15 -8.24 -3.42 2.79
C ASP A 15 -8.09 -4.48 3.89
N HIS A 16 -8.18 -5.76 3.55
CA HIS A 16 -7.89 -6.86 4.48
C HIS A 16 -6.46 -6.81 5.02
N ASP A 17 -5.45 -6.49 4.19
CA ASP A 17 -4.07 -6.33 4.66
C ASP A 17 -3.98 -5.25 5.77
N LEU A 18 -4.73 -4.15 5.64
CA LEU A 18 -4.76 -3.08 6.65
C LEU A 18 -5.51 -3.51 7.93
N GLU A 19 -6.58 -4.29 7.81
CA GLU A 19 -7.28 -4.91 8.93
C GLU A 19 -6.35 -5.86 9.71
N ASP A 20 -5.64 -6.75 9.01
CA ASP A 20 -4.68 -7.68 9.62
C ASP A 20 -3.56 -6.92 10.35
N ILE A 21 -3.05 -5.83 9.75
CA ILE A 21 -2.06 -4.96 10.38
C ILE A 21 -2.63 -4.30 11.63
N PHE A 22 -3.87 -3.83 11.59
CA PHE A 22 -4.53 -3.20 12.72
C PHE A 22 -4.69 -4.20 13.88
N ASP A 23 -5.28 -5.37 13.62
CA ASP A 23 -5.56 -6.41 14.61
C ASP A 23 -4.28 -6.93 15.26
N TYR A 24 -3.24 -7.17 14.45
CA TYR A 24 -1.93 -7.55 14.95
C TYR A 24 -1.33 -6.46 15.83
N THR A 25 -1.37 -5.19 15.40
CA THR A 25 -0.79 -4.08 16.15
C THR A 25 -1.56 -3.83 17.45
N GLU A 26 -2.89 -3.93 17.44
CA GLU A 26 -3.73 -3.76 18.62
C GLU A 26 -3.44 -4.86 19.65
N SER A 27 -3.42 -6.12 19.22
CA SER A 27 -3.19 -7.26 20.12
C SER A 27 -1.81 -7.24 20.78
N HIS A 28 -0.79 -6.66 20.13
CA HIS A 28 0.58 -6.64 20.63
C HIS A 28 0.97 -5.33 21.33
N PHE A 29 0.42 -4.20 20.88
CA PHE A 29 0.89 -2.86 21.29
C PHE A 29 -0.24 -1.93 21.74
N GLY A 30 -1.50 -2.33 21.60
CA GLY A 30 -2.67 -1.57 22.02
C GLY A 30 -3.29 -0.68 20.93
N LEU A 31 -4.54 -0.30 21.16
CA LEU A 31 -5.40 0.41 20.21
C LEU A 31 -4.81 1.73 19.67
N ASN A 32 -4.14 2.51 20.54
CA ASN A 32 -3.57 3.79 20.13
C ASN A 32 -2.44 3.60 19.11
N GLN A 33 -1.62 2.58 19.32
CA GLN A 33 -0.53 2.22 18.40
C GLN A 33 -1.12 1.70 17.08
N ALA A 34 -2.15 0.85 17.13
CA ALA A 34 -2.81 0.33 15.92
C ALA A 34 -3.39 1.45 15.04
N ARG A 35 -4.17 2.36 15.65
CA ARG A 35 -4.74 3.52 14.94
C ARG A 35 -3.65 4.42 14.36
N GLY A 36 -2.64 4.75 15.17
CA GLY A 36 -1.52 5.57 14.73
C GLY A 36 -0.80 4.95 13.54
N TYR A 37 -0.60 3.63 13.57
CA TYR A 37 0.11 2.91 12.53
C TYR A 37 -0.66 2.88 11.21
N VAL A 38 -1.96 2.55 11.23
CA VAL A 38 -2.82 2.59 10.04
C VAL A 38 -2.88 4.00 9.44
N SER A 39 -3.02 5.05 10.26
CA SER A 39 -3.00 6.43 9.76
C SER A 39 -1.70 6.81 9.04
N THR A 40 -0.58 6.14 9.34
CA THR A 40 0.66 6.38 8.58
C THR A 40 0.60 5.87 7.14
N PHE A 41 -0.20 4.83 6.87
CA PHE A 41 -0.43 4.35 5.50
C PHE A 41 -1.34 5.28 4.72
N GLU A 42 -2.37 5.85 5.34
CA GLU A 42 -3.21 6.88 4.71
C GLU A 42 -2.36 8.07 4.24
N ALA A 43 -1.43 8.54 5.08
CA ALA A 43 -0.49 9.60 4.70
C ALA A 43 0.38 9.19 3.48
N VAL A 44 0.82 7.94 3.42
CA VAL A 44 1.53 7.40 2.25
C VAL A 44 0.63 7.40 1.01
N PHE A 45 -0.62 6.96 1.10
CA PHE A 45 -1.53 6.92 -0.04
C PHE A 45 -1.82 8.33 -0.58
N GLN A 46 -2.01 9.30 0.31
CA GLN A 46 -2.14 10.72 -0.05
C GLN A 46 -0.88 11.26 -0.73
N GLN A 47 0.31 10.85 -0.27
CA GLN A 47 1.57 11.21 -0.93
C GLN A 47 1.66 10.59 -2.34
N LEU A 48 1.18 9.35 -2.52
CA LEU A 48 1.12 8.70 -3.83
C LEU A 48 0.19 9.42 -4.80
N CYS A 49 -0.93 9.97 -4.33
CA CYS A 49 -1.81 10.80 -5.16
C CYS A 49 -1.11 12.08 -5.67
N ARG A 50 -0.27 12.71 -4.83
CA ARG A 50 0.47 13.93 -5.19
C ARG A 50 1.70 13.65 -6.04
N THR A 51 2.38 12.54 -5.77
CA THR A 51 3.64 12.17 -6.41
C THR A 51 3.63 10.70 -6.84
N PRO A 52 2.80 10.33 -7.84
CA PRO A 52 2.58 8.93 -8.21
C PRO A 52 3.85 8.15 -8.58
N HIS A 53 4.90 8.84 -8.99
CA HIS A 53 6.13 8.26 -9.52
C HIS A 53 7.26 8.04 -8.51
N ILE A 54 7.04 8.29 -7.22
CA ILE A 54 8.07 8.08 -6.17
C ILE A 54 8.40 6.61 -5.91
N GLY A 55 7.46 5.70 -6.19
CA GLY A 55 7.66 4.27 -5.97
C GLY A 55 8.53 3.61 -7.02
N LYS A 56 9.29 2.61 -6.59
CA LYS A 56 10.13 1.78 -7.46
C LYS A 56 9.25 0.94 -8.39
N HIS A 57 9.60 0.88 -9.68
CA HIS A 57 8.97 -0.04 -10.63
C HIS A 57 9.23 -1.50 -10.22
N ARG A 58 8.18 -2.32 -10.25
CA ARG A 58 8.20 -3.75 -9.91
C ARG A 58 7.85 -4.62 -11.11
N LYS A 59 8.48 -4.31 -12.26
CA LYS A 59 8.26 -5.04 -13.52
C LYS A 59 8.63 -6.51 -13.42
N GLU A 60 9.53 -6.85 -12.49
CA GLU A 60 9.90 -8.22 -12.14
C GLU A 60 8.75 -9.03 -11.52
N ILE A 61 7.75 -8.36 -10.94
CA ILE A 61 6.53 -8.97 -10.43
C ILE A 61 5.41 -8.83 -11.46
N ARG A 62 5.12 -7.59 -11.89
CA ARG A 62 4.08 -7.31 -12.89
C ARG A 62 4.29 -5.97 -13.57
N VAL A 63 4.02 -5.91 -14.88
CA VAL A 63 4.05 -4.66 -15.64
C VAL A 63 3.07 -3.64 -15.04
N GLY A 64 3.51 -2.38 -14.94
CA GLY A 64 2.73 -1.27 -14.36
C GLY A 64 2.68 -1.26 -12.83
N LEU A 65 3.21 -2.29 -12.15
CA LEU A 65 3.27 -2.33 -10.69
C LEU A 65 4.41 -1.48 -10.14
N ARG A 66 4.16 -0.83 -9.01
CA ARG A 66 5.14 -0.06 -8.25
C ARG A 66 5.07 -0.41 -6.78
N SER A 67 6.14 -0.12 -6.05
CA SER A 67 6.17 -0.28 -4.60
C SER A 67 6.78 0.92 -3.89
N LEU A 68 6.32 1.20 -2.68
CA LEU A 68 6.97 2.09 -1.73
C LEU A 68 7.13 1.38 -0.40
N VAL A 69 8.32 1.46 0.21
CA VAL A 69 8.57 0.88 1.54
C VAL A 69 8.14 1.89 2.59
N LYS A 70 7.32 1.44 3.55
CA LYS A 70 6.90 2.18 4.73
C LYS A 70 7.18 1.32 5.96
N GLU A 71 8.29 1.62 6.62
CA GLU A 71 8.76 0.87 7.79
C GLU A 71 8.88 -0.63 7.49
N GLN A 72 8.16 -1.48 8.23
CA GLN A 72 8.19 -2.93 8.04
C GLN A 72 7.31 -3.41 6.88
N HIS A 73 6.53 -2.52 6.25
CA HIS A 73 5.58 -2.87 5.21
C HIS A 73 5.97 -2.32 3.83
N VAL A 74 5.47 -2.97 2.80
CA VAL A 74 5.64 -2.59 1.40
C VAL A 74 4.27 -2.35 0.79
N VAL A 75 4.03 -1.10 0.38
CA VAL A 75 2.81 -0.71 -0.33
C VAL A 75 3.01 -0.97 -1.82
N PHE A 76 2.24 -1.88 -2.39
CA PHE A 76 2.18 -2.11 -3.83
C PHE A 76 1.03 -1.33 -4.44
N TYR A 77 1.28 -0.63 -5.55
CA TYR A 77 0.28 0.20 -6.18
C TYR A 77 0.46 0.29 -7.70
N ARG A 78 -0.59 0.79 -8.37
CA ARG A 78 -0.58 1.14 -9.79
C ARG A 78 -1.06 2.58 -9.97
N ILE A 79 -0.56 3.21 -11.02
CA ILE A 79 -1.10 4.48 -11.51
C ILE A 79 -2.12 4.16 -12.60
N LEU A 80 -3.34 4.64 -12.41
CA LEU A 80 -4.39 4.65 -13.42
C LEU A 80 -4.60 6.08 -13.92
N ALA A 81 -5.49 6.28 -14.90
CA ALA A 81 -5.69 7.58 -15.54
C ALA A 81 -6.16 8.67 -14.56
N ASP A 82 -6.97 8.30 -13.56
CA ASP A 82 -7.66 9.20 -12.63
C ASP A 82 -7.35 8.94 -11.16
N ARG A 83 -6.64 7.85 -10.84
CA ARG A 83 -6.44 7.40 -9.46
C ARG A 83 -5.19 6.55 -9.23
N ILE A 84 -4.83 6.41 -7.97
CA ILE A 84 -3.86 5.44 -7.47
C ILE A 84 -4.60 4.20 -6.98
N ARG A 85 -4.29 3.04 -7.55
CA ARG A 85 -4.85 1.77 -7.09
C ARG A 85 -3.88 1.12 -6.11
N ILE A 86 -4.24 1.02 -4.83
CA ILE A 86 -3.44 0.31 -3.82
C ILE A 86 -3.75 -1.19 -3.91
N VAL A 87 -2.76 -1.96 -4.33
CA VAL A 87 -2.91 -3.37 -4.69
C VAL A 87 -2.68 -4.28 -3.48
N ARG A 88 -1.70 -3.99 -2.62
CA ARG A 88 -1.41 -4.73 -1.38
C ARG A 88 -0.62 -3.87 -0.40
N VAL A 89 -0.69 -4.18 0.90
CA VAL A 89 0.16 -3.64 1.96
C VAL A 89 0.78 -4.81 2.72
N LEU A 90 1.99 -5.23 2.31
CA LEU A 90 2.56 -6.50 2.76
C LEU A 90 3.66 -6.31 3.79
N HIS A 91 3.75 -7.19 4.79
CA HIS A 91 4.85 -7.17 5.73
C HIS A 91 6.14 -7.71 5.08
N GLY A 92 7.11 -6.81 4.87
CA GLY A 92 8.51 -7.09 4.59
C GLY A 92 8.82 -8.23 3.59
N SER A 93 9.99 -8.84 3.76
CA SER A 93 10.51 -9.86 2.83
C SER A 93 9.67 -11.14 2.77
N ARG A 94 8.97 -11.51 3.84
CA ARG A 94 8.23 -12.77 3.92
C ARG A 94 7.00 -12.76 3.01
N ASP A 95 6.19 -11.71 3.07
CA ASP A 95 4.93 -11.68 2.34
C ASP A 95 5.11 -11.24 0.88
N VAL A 96 6.13 -10.43 0.63
CA VAL A 96 6.53 -10.03 -0.73
C VAL A 96 6.95 -11.24 -1.57
N LEU A 97 7.66 -12.21 -0.99
CA LEU A 97 8.05 -13.43 -1.69
C LEU A 97 6.82 -14.24 -2.11
N ASN A 98 5.85 -14.43 -1.22
CA ASN A 98 4.61 -15.13 -1.52
C ASN A 98 3.80 -14.41 -2.62
N PHE A 99 3.70 -13.09 -2.51
CA PHE A 99 3.01 -12.28 -3.51
C PHE A 99 3.67 -12.34 -4.89
N SER A 100 5.00 -12.40 -4.96
CA SER A 100 5.72 -12.54 -6.24
C SER A 100 5.47 -13.88 -6.95
N GLN A 101 5.06 -14.91 -6.20
CA GLN A 101 4.74 -16.24 -6.73
C GLN A 101 3.25 -16.38 -7.07
N TRP A 102 2.40 -15.48 -6.58
CA TRP A 102 0.97 -15.52 -6.82
C TRP A 102 0.65 -15.32 -8.31
N ARG A 103 -0.07 -16.29 -8.89
CA ARG A 103 -0.64 -16.21 -10.23
C ARG A 103 -2.17 -16.23 -10.10
N PRO A 104 -2.89 -15.29 -10.72
CA PRO A 104 -4.35 -15.28 -10.73
C PRO A 104 -4.93 -16.49 -11.47
#